data_AF-A0A814ZDB4-F1
#
_entry.id   AF-A0A814ZDB4-F1
#
_cell.length_a   1.000
_cell.length_b   1.000
_cell.length_c   1.000
_cell.angle_alpha   90.00
_cell.angle_beta   90.00
_cell.angle_gamma   90.00
#
_symmetry.space_group_name_H-M   'P 1'
#
loop_
_entity.id
_entity.type
_entity.pdbx_description
1 polymer ?
#
loop_
_entity_poly.entity_id
_entity_poly.type
_entity_poly.pdbx_seq_one_letter_code
_entity_poly.pdbx_strand_id
1 'polypeptide(L)' 'MAKECPKCFKDITSGDNICLPGTCNDQCKGFQTSCGWDPVTGLGTPNVGKILKYIKKSLEKKIKETNNYRKE' A
#
# COMPACT_ATOMS: atom_id res chain seq x y z
N MET A 1 0.62 -0.80 -8.84
CA MET A 1 0.48 0.42 -7.99
C MET A 1 1.54 0.54 -6.90
N ALA A 2 1.57 -0.27 -5.83
CA ALA A 2 2.52 -0.05 -4.71
C ALA A 2 3.99 -0.02 -5.14
N LYS A 3 4.39 -0.94 -6.02
CA LYS A 3 5.73 -0.97 -6.66
C LYS A 3 6.02 0.28 -7.50
N GLU A 4 5.02 0.83 -8.18
CA GLU A 4 5.14 1.99 -9.07
C GLU A 4 4.98 3.34 -8.33
N CYS A 5 4.39 3.30 -7.13
CA CYS A 5 4.20 4.43 -6.25
C CYS A 5 4.49 4.03 -4.78
N PRO A 6 5.77 3.87 -4.40
CA PRO A 6 6.13 3.50 -3.03
C PRO A 6 5.63 4.49 -1.98
N LYS A 7 5.47 5.77 -2.36
CA LYS A 7 4.95 6.84 -1.50
C LYS A 7 3.42 6.90 -1.43
N CYS A 8 2.71 6.05 -2.18
CA CYS A 8 1.25 5.96 -2.09
C CYS A 8 0.80 5.29 -0.79
N PHE A 9 1.70 4.60 -0.10
CA PHE A 9 1.48 4.04 1.21
C PHE A 9 2.59 4.50 2.16
N LYS A 10 2.24 4.75 3.41
CA LYS A 10 3.21 4.89 4.50
C LYS A 10 3.34 3.50 5.12
N ASP A 11 4.43 2.84 4.76
CA ASP A 11 4.84 1.54 5.28
C ASP A 11 5.04 1.61 6.80
N ILE A 12 4.56 0.60 7.52
CA ILE A 12 4.67 0.48 8.97
C ILE A 12 5.66 -0.66 9.24
N THR A 13 6.85 -0.31 9.73
CA THR A 13 7.96 -1.26 9.90
C THR A 13 8.26 -1.58 11.37
N SER A 14 7.40 -1.12 12.29
CA SER A 14 7.52 -1.40 13.72
C SER A 14 6.15 -1.67 14.33
N GLY A 15 6.05 -2.79 15.04
CA GLY A 15 4.85 -3.29 15.69
C GLY A 15 4.63 -4.78 15.43
N ASP A 16 3.53 -5.29 15.97
CA ASP A 16 3.10 -6.66 15.83
C ASP A 16 1.58 -6.77 16.04
N ASN A 17 1.02 -7.92 15.70
CA ASN A 17 -0.35 -8.30 16.07
C ASN A 17 -0.39 -9.53 16.98
N ILE A 18 0.62 -9.67 17.86
CA ILE A 18 0.78 -10.85 18.72
C ILE A 18 -0.30 -10.89 19.81
N CYS A 19 -0.61 -9.76 20.42
CA CYS A 19 -1.58 -9.72 21.52
C CYS A 19 -3.00 -9.35 21.09
N LEU A 20 -3.94 -10.22 21.45
CA LEU A 20 -5.37 -9.89 21.45
C LEU A 20 -5.73 -9.13 22.73
N PRO A 21 -6.68 -8.17 22.68
CA PRO A 21 -7.16 -7.48 23.86
C PRO A 21 -7.67 -8.48 24.92
N GLY A 22 -7.11 -8.41 26.14
CA GLY A 22 -7.55 -9.21 27.28
C GLY A 22 -6.80 -10.54 27.52
N THR A 23 -5.91 -10.96 26.62
CA THR A 23 -5.17 -12.24 26.78
C THR A 23 -3.68 -12.11 26.48
N CYS A 24 -3.08 -10.93 26.70
CA CYS A 24 -1.67 -10.71 26.42
C CYS A 24 -0.80 -11.48 27.43
N ASN A 25 -0.37 -12.68 27.05
CA ASN A 25 0.46 -13.58 27.84
C ASN A 25 1.53 -14.22 26.95
N ASP A 26 2.44 -15.00 27.54
CA ASP A 26 3.59 -15.60 26.86
C ASP A 26 3.22 -16.64 25.78
N GLN A 27 1.94 -16.99 25.64
CA GLN A 27 1.44 -17.92 24.61
C GLN A 27 0.88 -17.21 23.39
N CYS A 28 0.83 -15.88 23.39
CA CYS A 28 0.39 -15.09 22.25
C CYS A 28 1.27 -15.36 21.03
N LYS A 29 0.63 -15.70 19.91
CA LYS A 29 1.28 -15.91 18.62
C LYS A 29 0.71 -14.91 17.62
N GLY A 30 1.60 -14.32 16.82
CA GLY A 30 1.23 -13.42 15.75
C GLY A 30 2.43 -13.13 14.86
N PHE A 31 2.35 -12.04 14.11
CA PHE A 31 3.36 -11.63 13.17
C PHE A 31 3.97 -10.29 13.59
N GLN A 32 5.21 -10.08 13.20
CA GLN A 32 5.88 -8.79 13.31
C GLN A 32 5.76 -8.04 11.99
N THR A 33 5.72 -6.71 12.07
CA THR A 33 5.81 -5.85 10.89
C THR A 33 7.13 -6.04 10.16
N SER A 34 7.17 -5.76 8.86
CA SER A 34 8.41 -5.83 8.08
C SER A 34 8.45 -4.72 7.01
N CYS A 35 9.58 -4.54 6.33
CA CYS A 35 9.63 -3.60 5.20
C CYS A 35 8.81 -4.16 4.03
N GLY A 36 7.89 -3.35 3.50
CA GLY A 36 7.07 -3.70 2.35
C GLY A 36 5.67 -4.20 2.72
N TRP A 37 5.31 -5.38 2.22
CA TRP A 37 4.03 -5.99 2.60
C TRP A 37 4.24 -6.90 3.81
N ASP A 38 3.37 -6.79 4.82
CA ASP A 38 3.35 -7.70 5.94
C ASP A 38 1.91 -8.06 6.38
N PRO A 39 1.73 -9.17 7.12
CA PRO A 39 0.41 -9.61 7.59
C PRO A 39 -0.13 -8.82 8.79
N VAL A 40 0.58 -7.79 9.26
CA VAL A 40 0.16 -6.91 10.37
C VAL A 40 -0.57 -5.68 9.82
N THR A 41 -0.03 -5.06 8.76
CA THR A 41 -0.47 -3.78 8.23
C THR A 41 -0.64 -3.75 6.70
N GLY A 42 -0.36 -4.86 6.02
CA GLY A 42 -0.39 -4.93 4.57
C GLY A 42 0.69 -4.04 3.97
N LEU A 43 0.31 -3.08 3.12
CA LEU A 43 1.23 -2.08 2.57
C LEU A 43 1.42 -0.86 3.49
N GLY A 44 0.79 -0.86 4.66
CA GLY A 44 0.69 0.28 5.56
C GLY A 44 -0.50 1.20 5.23
N THR A 45 -0.42 2.46 5.66
CA THR A 45 -1.54 3.41 5.55
C THR A 45 -1.59 4.13 4.22
N PRO A 46 -2.77 4.38 3.63
CA PRO A 46 -2.87 5.06 2.34
C PRO A 46 -2.51 6.56 2.46
N ASN A 47 -1.65 7.04 1.57
CA ASN A 47 -1.48 8.46 1.33
C ASN A 47 -2.39 8.88 0.16
N VAL A 48 -3.62 9.27 0.50
CA VAL A 48 -4.68 9.57 -0.49
C VAL A 48 -4.23 10.61 -1.52
N GLY A 49 -3.53 11.67 -1.10
CA GLY A 49 -3.04 12.70 -2.03
C GLY A 49 -2.04 12.16 -3.06
N LYS A 50 -1.16 11.22 -2.65
CA LYS A 50 -0.22 10.57 -3.57
C LYS A 50 -0.93 9.56 -4.48
N ILE A 51 -1.89 8.80 -3.95
CA ILE A 51 -2.71 7.85 -4.72
C ILE A 51 -3.48 8.57 -5.82
N LEU A 52 -4.19 9.66 -5.49
CA LEU A 52 -4.96 10.43 -6.48
C LEU A 52 -4.06 11.00 -7.57
N LYS A 53 -2.88 11.51 -7.20
CA LYS A 53 -1.89 12.00 -8.19
C LYS A 53 -1.41 10.88 -9.12
N TYR A 54 -1.15 9.69 -8.58
CA TYR A 54 -0.75 8.51 -9.36
C TYR A 54 -1.85 8.07 -10.32
N ILE A 55 -3.10 7.96 -9.83
CA ILE A 55 -4.25 7.57 -10.64
C ILE A 55 -4.48 8.58 -11.76
N LYS A 56 -4.48 9.88 -11.47
CA LYS A 56 -4.62 10.94 -12.47
C LYS A 56 -3.58 10.81 -13.58
N LYS A 57 -2.30 10.68 -13.22
CA LYS A 57 -1.21 10.49 -14.19
C LYS A 57 -1.41 9.23 -15.03
N SER A 58 -1.85 8.14 -14.42
CA SER A 58 -2.07 6.85 -15.10
C SER A 58 -3.23 6.93 -16.09
N LEU A 59 -4.29 7.64 -15.74
CA LEU A 59 -5.44 7.88 -16.62
C LEU A 59 -5.05 8.79 -17.80
N GLU A 60 -4.36 9.90 -17.54
CA GLU A 60 -3.87 10.81 -18.59
C GLU A 60 -2.98 10.10 -19.61
N LYS A 61 -2.11 9.19 -19.15
CA LYS A 61 -1.28 8.35 -20.02
C LYS A 61 -2.15 7.45 -20.92
N LYS A 62 -3.10 6.72 -20.34
CA LYS A 62 -4.01 5.84 -21.09
C LYS A 62 -4.84 6.59 -22.14
N ILE A 63 -5.31 7.79 -21.80
CA ILE A 63 -6.09 8.63 -22.73
C ILE A 63 -5.23 9.03 -23.93
N LYS A 64 -3.98 9.46 -23.70
CA LYS A 64 -3.04 9.82 -24.78
C LYS A 64 -2.74 8.63 -25.69
N GLU A 65 -2.45 7.47 -25.13
CA GLU A 65 -2.21 6.23 -25.88
C GLU A 65 -3.42 5.85 -26.75
N THR A 66 -4.62 5.91 -26.17
CA THR A 66 -5.88 5.61 -26.89
C THR A 66 -6.12 6.59 -28.04
N ASN A 67 -5.86 7.88 -27.84
CA ASN A 67 -6.06 8.89 -28.87
C ASN A 67 -5.04 8.79 -30.01
N ASN A 68 -3.83 8.31 -29.74
CA ASN A 68 -2.84 8.07 -30.79
C ASN A 68 -3.24 6.87 -31.67
N TYR A 69 -3.69 5.76 -31.06
CA TYR A 69 -4.18 4.60 -31.79
C TYR A 69 -5.36 4.91 -32.74
N ARG A 70 -6.23 5.87 -32.38
CA ARG A 70 -7.37 6.28 -33.22
C ARG A 70 -7.02 7.19 -34.39
N LYS A 71 -5.78 7.65 -34.48
CA LYS A 71 -5.31 8.55 -35.55
C LYS A 71 -4.53 7.83 -36.65
N GLU A 72 -4.24 6.54 -36.44
CA GLU A 72 -3.65 5.61 -37.41
C GLU A 72 -4.77 4.78 -38.06
#